data_AF-D9PGD3-F1
#
_entry.id   AF-D9PGD3-F1
#
_cell.length_a   1.000
_cell.length_b   1.000
_cell.length_c   1.000
_cell.angle_alpha   90.00
_cell.angle_beta   90.00
_cell.angle_gamma   90.00
#
_symmetry.space_group_name_H-M   'P 1'
#
loop_
_entity.id
_entity.type
_entity.pdbx_description
1 polymer ?
#
loop_
_entity_poly.entity_id
_entity_poly.type
_entity_poly.pdbx_seq_one_letter_code
_entity_poly.pdbx_strand_id
1 'polypeptide(L)'
;MSWKTIIISNPCRLSSKDNNLVISRYEQDDVKIPINDLSSIVIETTQCTITSSLLSKLSTEGVAVYVCDDTHMPNGLLAPFGTHSR
;
A
#
# COMPACT_ATOMS: atom_id res chain seq x y z
N MET A 1 -17.64 -1.79 8.68
CA MET A 1 -16.32 -2.32 8.27
C MET A 1 -16.20 -2.09 6.78
N SER A 2 -15.44 -1.07 6.37
CA SER A 2 -15.15 -0.85 4.95
C SER A 2 -13.82 -1.55 4.69
N TRP A 3 -13.84 -2.64 3.93
CA TRP A 3 -12.63 -3.28 3.44
C TRP A 3 -12.33 -2.71 2.05
N LYS A 4 -11.24 -1.95 1.91
CA LYS A 4 -10.85 -1.38 0.61
C LYS A 4 -9.57 -2.04 0.12
N THR A 5 -9.61 -2.47 -1.12
CA THR A 5 -8.42 -2.76 -1.91
C THR A 5 -8.09 -1.52 -2.74
N ILE A 6 -6.85 -1.06 -2.69
CA ILE A 6 -6.39 0.06 -3.50
C ILE A 6 -5.47 -0.45 -4.59
N ILE A 7 -5.68 0.01 -5.82
CA ILE A 7 -4.81 -0.26 -6.96
C ILE A 7 -4.05 1.03 -7.30
N ILE A 8 -2.73 0.92 -7.43
CA ILE A 8 -1.82 2.01 -7.76
C ILE A 8 -1.25 1.77 -9.15
N SER A 9 -1.86 2.40 -10.16
CA SER A 9 -1.47 2.27 -11.57
C SER A 9 -0.62 3.44 -12.09
N ASN A 10 -0.53 4.54 -11.33
CA ASN A 10 0.18 5.75 -11.75
C ASN A 10 1.47 5.98 -10.94
N PRO A 11 2.52 6.57 -11.54
CA PRO A 11 3.76 6.89 -10.84
C PRO A 11 3.49 7.69 -9.57
N CYS A 12 4.01 7.23 -8.44
CA CYS A 12 3.79 7.88 -7.15
C CYS A 12 4.81 7.49 -6.09
N ARG A 13 4.76 8.21 -4.97
CA ARG A 13 5.48 7.88 -3.74
C ARG A 13 4.47 7.54 -2.65
N LEU A 14 4.57 6.33 -2.13
CA LEU A 14 3.76 5.83 -1.02
C LEU A 14 4.53 6.00 0.29
N SER A 15 3.92 6.65 1.26
CA SER A 15 4.47 6.80 2.61
C SER A 15 3.37 6.77 3.66
N SER A 16 3.74 6.76 4.94
CA SER A 16 2.76 6.80 6.04
C SER A 16 2.86 8.12 6.81
N LYS A 17 1.73 8.73 7.14
CA LYS A 17 1.66 9.89 8.06
C LYS A 17 0.37 9.84 8.87
N ASP A 18 0.46 10.03 10.18
CA ASP A 18 -0.71 10.09 11.09
C ASP A 18 -1.68 8.89 10.95
N ASN A 19 -1.13 7.67 10.83
CA ASN A 19 -1.89 6.43 10.58
C ASN A 19 -2.63 6.35 9.23
N ASN A 20 -2.29 7.23 8.31
CA ASN A 20 -2.78 7.21 6.94
C ASN A 20 -1.69 6.74 5.97
N LEU A 21 -2.10 5.99 4.96
CA LEU A 21 -1.40 5.88 3.69
C LEU A 21 -1.43 7.25 3.02
N VAL A 22 -0.28 7.76 2.63
CA VAL A 22 -0.10 9.00 1.87
C VAL A 22 0.39 8.63 0.47
N ILE A 23 -0.36 9.07 -0.53
CA ILE A 23 -0.04 8.88 -1.94
C ILE A 23 0.34 10.26 -2.50
N SER A 24 1.64 10.47 -2.72
CA SER A 24 2.18 11.69 -3.33
C SER A 24 2.45 11.46 -4.80
N ARG A 25 2.00 12.39 -5.66
CA ARG A 25 2.21 12.36 -7.11
C ARG A 25 2.78 13.69 -7.57
N TYR A 26 3.41 13.71 -8.73
CA TYR A 26 3.94 14.95 -9.30
C TYR A 26 2.81 15.94 -9.59
N GLU A 27 2.95 17.18 -9.13
CA GLU A 27 1.99 18.28 -9.34
C GLU A 27 0.54 17.99 -8.90
N GLN A 28 0.34 17.08 -7.94
CA GLN A 28 -0.98 16.79 -7.36
C GLN A 28 -0.90 16.86 -5.83
N ASP A 29 -2.03 17.20 -5.23
CA ASP A 29 -2.17 17.15 -3.78
C ASP A 29 -2.07 15.72 -3.25
N ASP A 30 -1.49 15.60 -2.05
CA ASP A 30 -1.37 14.32 -1.36
C ASP A 30 -2.75 13.74 -1.04
N VAL A 31 -2.98 12.51 -1.50
CA VAL A 31 -4.17 11.75 -1.10
C VAL A 31 -3.86 10.97 0.18
N LYS A 32 -4.72 11.10 1.19
CA LYS A 32 -4.60 10.42 2.48
C LYS A 32 -5.73 9.42 2.66
N ILE A 33 -5.37 8.19 3.02
CA ILE A 33 -6.33 7.11 3.25
C ILE A 33 -6.00 6.44 4.58
N PRO A 34 -6.96 6.31 5.51
CA PRO A 34 -6.74 5.61 6.77
C PRO A 34 -6.30 4.17 6.51
N ILE A 35 -5.21 3.74 7.16
CA ILE A 35 -4.70 2.37 6.98
C ILE A 35 -5.71 1.33 7.48
N ASN A 36 -6.49 1.66 8.51
CA ASN A 36 -7.50 0.77 9.10
C ASN A 36 -8.67 0.44 8.16
N ASP A 37 -8.84 1.20 7.07
CA ASP A 37 -9.86 0.93 6.04
C ASP A 37 -9.33 0.02 4.91
N LEU A 38 -8.05 -0.38 4.97
CA LEU A 38 -7.39 -1.15 3.92
C LEU A 38 -7.39 -2.64 4.27
N SER A 39 -7.79 -3.47 3.31
CA SER A 39 -7.53 -4.91 3.34
C SER A 39 -6.24 -5.25 2.59
N SER A 40 -5.98 -4.55 1.48
CA SER A 40 -4.81 -4.78 0.66
C SER A 40 -4.48 -3.60 -0.25
N ILE A 41 -3.25 -3.57 -0.74
CA ILE A 41 -2.75 -2.64 -1.74
C ILE A 41 -2.14 -3.43 -2.88
N VAL A 42 -2.47 -3.07 -4.12
CA VAL A 42 -1.85 -3.60 -5.33
C VAL A 42 -1.05 -2.49 -5.98
N ILE A 43 0.27 -2.66 -6.03
CA ILE A 43 1.19 -1.76 -6.71
C ILE A 43 1.39 -2.32 -8.13
N GLU A 44 0.58 -1.82 -9.06
CA GLU A 44 0.55 -2.25 -10.45
C GLU A 44 1.67 -1.57 -11.26
N THR A 45 1.93 -0.28 -10.97
CA THR A 45 2.99 0.46 -11.65
C THR A 45 4.39 0.10 -11.15
N THR A 46 5.34 0.00 -12.08
CA THR A 46 6.77 -0.16 -11.76
C THR A 46 7.44 1.16 -11.36
N GLN A 47 6.73 2.29 -11.46
CA GLN A 47 7.22 3.63 -11.15
C GLN A 47 6.74 4.13 -9.78
N CYS A 48 6.70 3.23 -8.79
CA CYS A 48 6.28 3.52 -7.44
C CYS A 48 7.44 3.43 -6.45
N THR A 49 7.62 4.45 -5.60
CA THR A 49 8.55 4.39 -4.47
C THR A 49 7.76 4.16 -3.18
N ILE A 50 8.21 3.23 -2.34
CA ILE A 50 7.57 2.94 -1.05
C ILE A 50 8.58 3.03 0.10
N THR A 51 8.19 3.59 1.24
CA THR A 51 9.04 3.64 2.43
C THR A 51 8.95 2.35 3.24
N SER A 52 10.06 1.91 3.83
CA SER A 52 10.10 0.76 4.74
C SER A 52 9.18 0.93 5.95
N SER A 53 9.01 2.16 6.44
CA SER A 53 8.08 2.50 7.52
C SER A 53 6.62 2.22 7.16
N LEU A 54 6.20 2.48 5.91
CA LEU A 54 4.85 2.18 5.45
C LEU A 54 4.65 0.67 5.35
N LEU A 55 5.61 -0.06 4.75
CA LEU A 55 5.56 -1.53 4.66
C LEU A 55 5.39 -2.18 6.05
N SER A 56 6.22 -1.77 7.03
CA SER A 56 6.11 -2.27 8.40
C SER A 56 4.75 -2.00 9.03
N LYS A 57 4.19 -0.80 8.77
CA LYS A 57 2.89 -0.40 9.32
C LYS A 57 1.72 -1.15 8.70
N LEU A 58 1.73 -1.34 7.39
CA LEU A 58 0.77 -2.17 6.66
C LEU A 58 0.80 -3.61 7.18
N SER A 59 1.98 -4.20 7.36
CA SER A 59 2.10 -5.54 7.96
C SER A 59 1.58 -5.61 9.40
N THR A 60 1.74 -4.55 10.19
CA THR A 60 1.24 -4.51 11.57
C THR A 60 -0.28 -4.47 11.62
N GLU A 61 -0.91 -3.74 10.69
CA GLU A 61 -2.37 -3.62 10.57
C GLU A 61 -3.02 -4.75 9.75
N GLY A 62 -2.24 -5.74 9.29
CA GLY A 62 -2.76 -6.87 8.53
C GLY A 62 -3.11 -6.58 7.08
N VAL A 63 -2.55 -5.50 6.52
CA VAL A 63 -2.74 -5.12 5.13
C VAL A 63 -1.73 -5.85 4.24
N ALA A 64 -2.23 -6.66 3.30
CA ALA A 64 -1.38 -7.32 2.32
C ALA A 64 -0.94 -6.34 1.21
N VAL A 65 0.31 -6.45 0.75
CA VAL A 65 0.82 -5.63 -0.37
C VAL A 65 1.25 -6.52 -1.51
N TYR A 66 0.65 -6.34 -2.68
CA TYR A 66 0.99 -7.01 -3.92
C TYR A 66 1.84 -6.07 -4.79
N VAL A 67 2.83 -6.63 -5.48
CA VAL A 67 3.62 -5.92 -6.51
C VAL A 67 3.45 -6.65 -7.83
N CYS A 68 3.33 -5.91 -8.92
CA CYS A 68 3.25 -6.46 -10.27
C CYS A 68 4.55 -6.26 -11.05
N ASP A 69 4.75 -7.11 -12.07
CA ASP A 69 5.74 -6.87 -13.13
C ASP A 69 5.21 -5.91 -14.22
N ASP A 70 6.01 -5.75 -15.27
CA ASP A 70 5.69 -5.01 -16.49
C ASP A 70 4.51 -5.57 -17.29
N THR A 71 4.09 -6.82 -17.03
CA THR A 71 2.87 -7.41 -17.60
C THR A 71 1.61 -7.10 -16.78
N HIS A 72 1.73 -6.29 -15.72
CA HIS A 72 0.66 -5.96 -14.79
C HIS A 72 0.14 -7.18 -14.01
N MET A 73 0.89 -8.29 -14.00
CA MET A 73 0.56 -9.48 -13.22
C MET A 73 1.22 -9.42 -11.84
N PRO A 74 0.48 -9.69 -10.75
CA PRO A 74 1.06 -9.79 -9.42
C PRO A 74 2.14 -10.88 -9.38
N ASN A 75 3.37 -10.49 -9.02
CA ASN A 75 4.53 -11.39 -8.97
C ASN A 75 5.24 -11.37 -7.60
N GLY A 76 4.83 -10.47 -6.70
CA GLY A 76 5.37 -10.33 -5.36
C GLY A 76 4.29 -10.06 -4.31
N LEU A 77 4.53 -10.51 -3.08
CA LEU A 77 3.64 -10.34 -1.95
C LEU A 77 4.44 -10.03 -0.67
N LEU A 78 4.09 -8.93 0.00
CA LEU A 78 4.39 -8.74 1.41
C LEU A 78 3.18 -9.21 2.23
N ALA A 79 3.31 -10.40 2.81
CA ALA A 79 2.30 -10.98 3.67
C ALA A 79 2.55 -10.57 5.14
N PRO A 80 1.54 -10.04 5.85
CA PRO A 80 1.59 -9.88 7.30
C PRO A 80 1.88 -11.21 7.99
N PHE A 81 2.93 -11.28 8.81
CA PHE A 81 3.37 -12.55 9.43
C PHE A 81 2.68 -12.87 10.77
N GLY A 82 2.17 -11.87 11.49
CA GLY A 82 1.82 -11.99 12.92
C GLY A 82 0.43 -11.53 13.32
N THR A 83 -0.53 -11.44 12.41
CA THR A 83 -1.82 -10.79 12.67
C THR A 83 -2.90 -11.68 13.27
N HIS A 84 -2.60 -12.95 13.56
CA HIS A 84 -3.59 -13.94 13.99
C HIS A 84 -3.42 -14.50 15.43
N SER A 85 -2.69 -13.82 16.31
CA SER A 85 -2.71 -14.12 17.75
C SER A 85 -3.32 -12.97 18.57
N ARG A 86 -4.64 -12.79 18.46
CA ARG A 86 -5.44 -12.04 19.43
C ARG A 86 -6.72 -12.79 19.74
#